data_AF-A0A7W1MDP2-F1
#
_entry.id   AF-A0A7W1MDP2-F1
#
_cell.length_a   1.000
_cell.length_b   1.000
_cell.length_c   1.000
_cell.angle_alpha   90.00
_cell.angle_beta   90.00
_cell.angle_gamma   90.00
#
_symmetry.space_group_name_H-M   'P 1'
#
loop_
_entity.id
_entity.type
_entity.pdbx_description
1 polymer ?
#
loop_
_entity_poly.entity_id
_entity_poly.type
_entity_poly.pdbx_seq_one_letter_code
_entity_poly.pdbx_strand_id
1 'polypeptide(L)'
;MAEKKDVILNEMNAVLDLLIENAQKLNELSLQVIAEEEISPLQAQQQELLSALVELDNAFHQADSLAEEKISAIQAAVNDKIENFQQLNSNFMENIINAHGLIQFKDGKAKKTKKIKSLKN
;
A
#
# COMPACT_ATOMS: atom_id res chain seq x y z
N MET A 1 -15.19 14.09 28.19
CA MET A 1 -14.12 14.56 27.29
C MET A 1 -13.60 13.31 26.60
N ALA A 2 -13.69 13.21 25.27
CA ALA A 2 -12.97 12.14 24.57
C ALA A 2 -11.48 12.37 24.80
N GLU A 3 -10.75 11.35 25.26
CA GLU A 3 -9.33 11.50 25.52
C GLU A 3 -8.62 11.76 24.18
N LYS A 4 -7.59 12.60 24.18
CA LYS A 4 -6.84 12.99 22.97
C LYS A 4 -6.39 11.76 22.13
N LYS A 5 -6.12 10.64 22.80
CA LYS A 5 -5.82 9.33 22.18
C LYS A 5 -6.98 8.73 21.40
N ASP A 6 -8.23 8.85 21.87
CA ASP A 6 -9.40 8.33 21.16
C ASP A 6 -9.63 9.07 19.83
N VAL A 7 -9.36 10.38 19.80
CA VAL A 7 -9.44 11.17 18.55
C VAL A 7 -8.40 10.68 17.54
N ILE A 8 -7.15 10.50 18.00
CA ILE A 8 -6.06 10.01 17.15
C ILE A 8 -6.35 8.58 16.64
N LEU A 9 -6.88 7.68 17.48
CA LEU A 9 -7.27 6.34 17.06
C LEU A 9 -8.37 6.33 16.00
N ASN A 10 -9.35 7.24 16.11
CA ASN A 10 -10.38 7.38 15.08
C ASN A 10 -9.81 7.89 13.75
N GLU A 11 -8.85 8.81 13.80
CA GLU A 11 -8.16 9.30 12.61
C GLU A 11 -7.30 8.20 11.97
N MET A 12 -6.55 7.41 12.77
CA MET A 12 -5.80 6.24 12.29
C MET A 12 -6.73 5.23 11.63
N ASN A 13 -7.88 4.96 12.25
CA ASN A 13 -8.88 4.03 11.73
C ASN A 13 -9.41 4.45 10.35
N ALA A 14 -9.61 5.76 10.13
CA ALA A 14 -10.05 6.31 8.85
C ALA A 14 -8.93 6.29 7.78
N VAL A 15 -7.70 6.63 8.16
CA VAL A 15 -6.52 6.53 7.25
C VAL A 15 -6.31 5.08 6.81
N LEU A 16 -6.50 4.12 7.73
CA LEU A 16 -6.39 2.70 7.43
C LEU A 16 -7.49 2.21 6.48
N ASP A 17 -8.72 2.74 6.55
CA ASP A 17 -9.76 2.42 5.55
C ASP A 17 -9.32 2.84 4.15
N LEU A 18 -8.74 4.04 4.02
CA LEU A 18 -8.23 4.55 2.74
C LEU A 18 -7.03 3.73 2.24
N LEU A 19 -6.15 3.29 3.14
CA LEU A 19 -5.03 2.41 2.81
C LEU A 19 -5.50 1.05 2.31
N ILE A 20 -6.51 0.46 2.93
CA ILE A 20 -7.10 -0.80 2.50
C ILE A 20 -7.75 -0.64 1.13
N GLU A 21 -8.54 0.40 0.91
CA GLU A 21 -9.16 0.66 -0.40
C GLU A 21 -8.11 0.83 -1.49
N ASN A 22 -7.04 1.58 -1.20
CA ASN A 22 -5.93 1.78 -2.12
C ASN A 22 -5.20 0.45 -2.42
N ALA A 23 -4.92 -0.36 -1.40
CA ALA A 23 -4.27 -1.67 -1.55
C ALA A 23 -5.15 -2.69 -2.30
N GLN A 24 -6.47 -2.67 -2.09
CA GLN A 24 -7.42 -3.49 -2.85
C GLN A 24 -7.37 -3.13 -4.34
N LYS A 25 -7.40 -1.84 -4.68
CA LYS A 25 -7.27 -1.38 -6.08
C LYS A 25 -5.95 -1.81 -6.69
N LEU A 26 -4.83 -1.63 -5.97
CA LEU A 26 -3.52 -2.10 -6.43
C LEU A 26 -3.50 -3.62 -6.68
N ASN A 27 -4.12 -4.39 -5.79
CA ASN A 27 -4.20 -5.84 -5.93
C ASN A 27 -5.11 -6.29 -7.09
N GLU A 28 -6.25 -5.62 -7.32
CA GLU A 28 -7.11 -5.87 -8.48
C GLU A 28 -6.40 -5.53 -9.79
N LEU A 29 -5.61 -4.46 -9.78
CA LEU A 29 -4.81 -4.03 -10.91
C LEU A 29 -3.67 -5.02 -11.16
N SER A 30 -2.98 -5.52 -10.15
CA SER A 30 -1.86 -6.47 -10.36
C SER A 30 -2.24 -7.78 -11.06
N LEU A 31 -3.54 -8.11 -11.11
CA LEU A 31 -4.08 -9.26 -11.84
C LEU A 31 -4.34 -9.01 -13.33
N GLN A 32 -4.20 -7.77 -13.82
CA GLN A 32 -4.47 -7.38 -15.20
C GLN A 32 -3.17 -7.01 -15.96
N VAL A 33 -3.24 -6.93 -17.29
CA VAL A 33 -2.15 -6.33 -18.10
C VAL A 33 -2.30 -4.82 -18.04
N ILE A 34 -1.43 -4.13 -17.31
CA ILE A 34 -1.60 -2.69 -17.02
C ILE A 34 -0.36 -1.90 -17.38
N ALA A 35 -0.58 -0.67 -17.84
CA ALA A 35 0.45 0.36 -17.93
C ALA A 35 0.79 0.93 -16.54
N GLU A 36 2.08 1.14 -16.30
CA GLU A 36 2.63 1.79 -15.09
C GLU A 36 1.94 3.14 -14.72
N GLU A 37 1.36 3.80 -15.71
CA GLU A 37 0.61 5.05 -15.62
C GLU A 37 -0.64 4.95 -14.72
N GLU A 38 -1.25 3.78 -14.58
CA GLU A 38 -2.44 3.56 -13.73
C GLU A 38 -2.08 3.16 -12.30
N ILE A 39 -0.88 2.63 -12.09
CA ILE A 39 -0.37 2.19 -10.79
C ILE A 39 0.29 3.36 -10.03
N SER A 40 1.02 4.22 -10.74
CA SER A 40 1.80 5.32 -10.13
C SER A 40 0.97 6.26 -9.24
N PRO A 41 -0.24 6.72 -9.62
CA PRO A 41 -1.04 7.58 -8.76
C PRO A 41 -1.48 6.87 -7.47
N LEU A 42 -1.79 5.57 -7.54
CA LEU A 42 -2.19 4.78 -6.38
C LEU A 42 -1.01 4.56 -5.43
N GLN A 43 0.19 4.31 -5.95
CA GLN A 43 1.41 4.22 -5.14
C GLN A 43 1.75 5.54 -4.46
N ALA A 44 1.62 6.67 -5.16
CA ALA A 44 1.83 7.99 -4.57
C ALA A 44 0.83 8.26 -3.43
N GLN A 45 -0.45 7.96 -3.65
CA GLN A 45 -1.48 8.05 -2.61
C GLN A 45 -1.19 7.11 -1.43
N GLN A 46 -0.70 5.89 -1.68
CA GLN A 46 -0.32 4.96 -0.62
C GLN A 46 0.81 5.52 0.25
N GLN A 47 1.82 6.15 -0.38
CA GLN A 47 2.94 6.77 0.32
C GLN A 47 2.49 7.94 1.21
N GLU A 48 1.57 8.78 0.72
CA GLU A 48 0.99 9.89 1.49
C GLU A 48 0.20 9.38 2.70
N LEU A 49 -0.65 8.37 2.50
CA LEU A 49 -1.46 7.78 3.57
C LEU A 49 -0.58 7.08 4.63
N LEU A 50 0.49 6.40 4.22
CA LEU A 50 1.46 5.81 5.16
C LEU A 50 2.19 6.88 5.96
N SER A 51 2.57 8.00 5.34
CA SER A 51 3.18 9.13 6.06
C SER A 51 2.21 9.69 7.12
N ALA A 52 0.95 9.90 6.75
CA ALA A 52 -0.08 10.36 7.67
C ALA A 52 -0.30 9.37 8.84
N LEU A 53 -0.29 8.05 8.56
CA LEU A 53 -0.41 7.04 9.60
C LEU A 53 0.77 7.05 10.57
N VAL A 54 2.00 7.24 10.08
CA VAL A 54 3.21 7.36 10.93
C VAL A 54 3.15 8.62 11.80
N GLU A 55 2.67 9.74 11.26
CA GLU A 55 2.47 10.96 12.04
C GLU A 55 1.43 10.78 13.15
N LEU A 56 0.31 10.11 12.85
CA LEU A 56 -0.73 9.80 13.82
C LEU A 56 -0.24 8.82 14.89
N ASP A 57 0.52 7.80 14.51
CA ASP A 57 1.13 6.86 15.46
C ASP A 57 2.10 7.58 16.42
N ASN A 58 2.96 8.45 15.89
CA ASN A 58 3.83 9.29 16.72
C ASN A 58 3.03 10.20 17.66
N ALA A 59 1.96 10.83 17.17
CA ALA A 59 1.09 11.68 17.97
C ALA A 59 0.36 10.88 19.07
N PHE A 60 -0.02 9.63 18.78
CA PHE A 60 -0.64 8.72 19.74
C PHE A 60 0.32 8.39 20.90
N HIS A 61 1.58 8.08 20.58
CA HIS A 61 2.61 7.78 21.58
C HIS A 61 3.03 9.01 22.40
N GLN A 62 2.97 10.21 21.82
CA GLN A 62 3.26 11.48 22.50
C GLN A 62 2.09 12.04 23.31
N ALA A 63 0.87 11.54 23.10
CA ALA A 63 -0.28 11.97 23.87
C ALA A 63 -0.16 11.41 25.30
N ASP A 64 0.06 12.29 26.28
CA ASP A 64 -0.06 11.93 27.69
C ASP A 64 -1.50 11.50 27.98
N SER A 65 -1.67 10.26 28.45
CA SER A 65 -2.87 9.83 29.18
C SER A 65 -2.39 9.03 30.39
N LEU A 66 -2.77 9.51 31.57
CA LEU A 66 -2.46 8.96 32.90
C LEU A 66 -3.19 7.63 33.20
N ALA A 67 -3.74 6.96 32.20
CA ALA A 67 -4.38 5.67 32.36
C ALA A 67 -3.98 4.73 31.21
N GLU A 68 -2.94 3.93 31.44
CA GLU A 68 -2.84 2.61 30.81
C GLU A 68 -4.00 1.74 31.31
N GLU A 69 -5.22 1.95 30.83
CA GLU A 69 -6.29 0.95 30.94
C GLU A 69 -7.55 1.42 30.20
N LYS A 70 -7.51 1.21 28.89
CA LYS A 70 -8.62 0.69 28.10
C LYS A 70 -8.06 0.43 26.71
N ILE A 71 -7.85 -0.84 26.40
CA ILE A 71 -7.75 -1.29 25.01
C ILE A 71 -9.10 -0.92 24.39
N SER A 72 -9.16 0.26 23.78
CA SER A 72 -10.36 0.74 23.10
C SER A 72 -10.67 -0.25 21.98
N ALA A 73 -11.94 -0.60 21.77
CA ALA A 73 -12.34 -1.44 20.64
C ALA A 73 -11.81 -0.89 19.29
N ILE A 74 -11.55 0.42 19.25
CA ILE A 74 -10.94 1.13 18.12
C ILE A 74 -9.47 0.70 17.91
N GLN A 75 -8.71 0.44 18.97
CA GLN A 75 -7.32 -0.02 18.86
C GLN A 75 -7.24 -1.44 18.31
N ALA A 76 -8.17 -2.33 18.72
CA ALA A 76 -8.30 -3.65 18.12
C ALA A 76 -8.66 -3.55 16.62
N ALA A 77 -9.63 -2.71 16.26
CA ALA A 77 -10.00 -2.47 14.87
C ALA A 77 -8.84 -1.89 14.03
N VAL A 78 -8.02 -1.00 14.60
CA VAL A 78 -6.80 -0.47 13.97
C VAL A 78 -5.80 -1.60 13.69
N ASN A 79 -5.56 -2.50 14.65
CA ASN A 79 -4.65 -3.63 14.46
C ASN A 79 -5.17 -4.60 13.38
N ASP A 80 -6.45 -4.96 13.41
CA ASP A 80 -7.08 -5.84 12.41
C ASP A 80 -6.93 -5.26 10.99
N LYS A 81 -7.09 -3.93 10.85
CA LYS A 81 -6.91 -3.23 9.58
C LYS A 81 -5.47 -3.20 9.10
N ILE A 82 -4.50 -3.07 10.02
CA ILE A 82 -3.08 -3.15 9.70
C ILE A 82 -2.74 -4.55 9.16
N GLU A 83 -3.22 -5.61 9.82
CA GLU A 83 -3.01 -6.99 9.34
C GLU A 83 -3.63 -7.20 7.95
N ASN A 84 -4.85 -6.74 7.73
CA ASN A 84 -5.51 -6.83 6.42
C ASN A 84 -4.72 -6.06 5.33
N PHE A 85 -4.27 -4.84 5.62
CA PHE A 85 -3.43 -4.06 4.71
C PHE A 85 -2.12 -4.78 4.37
N GLN A 86 -1.45 -5.37 5.37
CA GLN A 86 -0.23 -6.15 5.16
C GLN A 86 -0.49 -7.36 4.26
N GLN A 87 -1.59 -8.08 4.47
CA GLN A 87 -1.98 -9.22 3.64
C GLN A 87 -2.24 -8.80 2.18
N LEU A 88 -2.98 -7.71 1.96
CA LEU A 88 -3.24 -7.18 0.62
C LEU A 88 -1.95 -6.77 -0.10
N ASN A 89 -1.03 -6.13 0.61
CA ASN A 89 0.28 -5.77 0.05
C ASN A 89 1.14 -6.99 -0.26
N SER A 90 1.16 -8.01 0.59
CA SER A 90 1.85 -9.26 0.31
C SER A 90 1.32 -9.92 -0.96
N ASN A 91 0.00 -10.00 -1.10
CA ASN A 91 -0.65 -10.53 -2.31
C ASN A 91 -0.30 -9.70 -3.56
N PHE A 92 -0.32 -8.38 -3.44
CA PHE A 92 0.08 -7.49 -4.53
C PHE A 92 1.53 -7.73 -4.98
N MET A 93 2.46 -7.83 -4.03
CA MET A 93 3.88 -8.10 -4.32
C MET A 93 4.08 -9.48 -4.94
N GLU A 94 3.40 -10.51 -4.42
CA GLU A 94 3.42 -11.86 -5.01
C GLU A 94 2.88 -11.84 -6.44
N ASN A 95 1.77 -11.14 -6.69
CA ASN A 95 1.21 -11.01 -8.02
C ASN A 95 2.19 -10.33 -8.98
N ILE A 96 2.88 -9.27 -8.57
CA ILE A 96 3.90 -8.62 -9.41
C ILE A 96 5.07 -9.56 -9.71
N ILE A 97 5.58 -10.27 -8.70
CA ILE A 97 6.71 -11.19 -8.84
C ILE A 97 6.34 -12.35 -9.78
N ASN A 98 5.15 -12.94 -9.58
CA ASN A 98 4.68 -14.09 -10.34
C ASN A 98 4.19 -13.72 -11.74
N ALA A 99 3.68 -12.50 -11.92
CA ALA A 99 3.15 -12.03 -13.21
C ALA A 99 4.23 -11.78 -14.27
N HIS A 100 5.52 -11.70 -13.89
CA HIS A 100 6.75 -11.71 -14.71
C HIS A 100 6.71 -11.07 -16.13
N GLY A 101 5.78 -10.15 -16.41
CA GLY A 101 5.51 -9.65 -17.76
C GLY A 101 4.14 -8.98 -18.01
N LEU A 102 3.22 -8.90 -17.03
CA LEU A 102 1.94 -8.20 -17.20
C LEU A 102 2.04 -6.66 -17.06
N ILE A 103 3.09 -6.15 -16.40
CA ILE A 103 3.37 -4.72 -16.38
C ILE A 103 4.13 -4.38 -17.66
N GLN A 104 3.43 -3.78 -18.62
CA GLN A 104 4.08 -3.14 -19.75
C GLN A 104 4.63 -1.80 -19.28
N PHE A 105 5.86 -1.82 -18.76
CA PHE A 105 6.67 -0.61 -18.74
C PHE A 105 6.72 -0.12 -20.18
N LYS A 106 6.18 1.08 -20.46
CA LYS A 106 6.40 1.75 -21.73
C LYS A 106 7.86 2.18 -21.77
N ASP A 107 8.74 1.20 -21.91
CA ASP A 107 10.09 1.45 -22.35
C ASP A 107 9.97 1.95 -23.79
N GLY A 108 9.99 3.27 -23.93
CA GLY A 108 10.13 3.97 -25.19
C GLY A 108 11.49 3.70 -25.83
N LYS A 109 11.90 2.43 -25.99
CA LYS A 109 12.98 1.97 -26.88
C LYS A 109 12.67 0.55 -27.35
N ALA A 110 11.95 0.44 -28.46
CA ALA A 110 12.02 -0.71 -29.34
C ALA A 110 13.48 -0.91 -29.81
N LYS A 111 14.30 -1.62 -29.01
CA LYS A 111 15.61 -2.08 -29.45
C LYS A 111 15.39 -3.23 -30.44
N LYS A 112 15.45 -2.87 -31.72
CA LYS A 112 15.62 -3.79 -32.85
C LYS A 112 16.62 -4.89 -32.49
N THR A 113 16.16 -6.12 -32.31
CA THR A 113 17.01 -7.30 -32.37
C THR A 113 17.44 -7.50 -33.82
N LYS A 114 18.60 -6.92 -34.16
CA LYS A 114 19.38 -7.31 -35.34
C LYS A 114 19.74 -8.79 -35.20
N LYS A 115 19.07 -9.68 -35.92
CA LYS A 115 19.64 -11.01 -36.24
C LYS A 115 20.72 -10.81 -37.31
N ILE A 116 21.97 -10.75 -36.87
CA ILE A 116 23.15 -10.85 -37.72
C ILE A 116 23.32 -12.34 -38.07
N LYS A 117 23.58 -12.60 -39.35
CA LYS A 117 23.80 -13.89 -40.00
C LYS A 117 24.87 -14.73 -39.30
N SER A 118 24.62 -16.04 -39.20
CA SER A 118 25.69 -17.05 -39.22
C SER A 118 25.15 -18.36 -39.79
N LEU A 119 25.40 -18.58 -41.08
CA LEU A 119 25.44 -19.91 -41.68
C LEU A 119 26.90 -20.08 -42.11
N LYS A 120 27.65 -20.85 -41.32
CA LYS A 120 28.95 -21.39 -41.71
C LYS A 120 28.77 -22.89 -41.92
N ASN A 121 29.32 -23.29 -43.06
CA ASN A 121 29.65 -24.63 -43.56
C ASN A 121 28.48 -25.43 -44.14
#